data_AF-A0A0S3PQF4-F1
#
_entry.id   AF-A0A0S3PQF4-F1
#
_cell.length_a   1.000
_cell.length_b   1.000
_cell.length_c   1.000
_cell.angle_alpha   90.00
_cell.angle_beta   90.00
_cell.angle_gamma   90.00
#
_symmetry.space_group_name_H-M   'P 1'
#
loop_
_entity.id
_entity.type
_entity.pdbx_description
1 polymer ?
#
loop_
_entity_poly.entity_id
_entity_poly.type
_entity_poly.pdbx_seq_one_letter_code
_entity_poly.pdbx_strand_id
1 'polypeptide(L)'
;MDLIGRGIIAGFMATLILSSVFHPIARFANASDATNPAVGWLVHFLVGTFLWGAGYGAVQRFLPGANWMRGAIFSLTAWLVLMTALAPLTRAGLFGVNIGLGAPAVMLGVHLAYGLLLGVIFGLLDPEPQHPHEEEEAHDEHWRPVAR
;
A
#
# COMPACT_ATOMS: atom_id res chain seq x y z
N MET A 1 -4.22 -13.20 13.97
CA MET A 1 -3.02 -12.95 13.15
C MET A 1 -2.44 -11.61 13.55
N ASP A 2 -1.13 -11.51 13.65
CA ASP A 2 -0.41 -10.28 13.96
C ASP A 2 -0.48 -9.27 12.80
N LEU A 3 -0.21 -7.99 13.09
CA LEU A 3 -0.29 -6.91 12.10
C LEU A 3 0.68 -7.12 10.92
N ILE A 4 1.85 -7.73 11.17
CA ILE A 4 2.83 -8.01 10.12
C ILE A 4 2.31 -9.13 9.21
N GLY A 5 1.80 -10.23 9.77
CA GLY A 5 1.18 -11.32 8.99
C GLY A 5 0.04 -10.82 8.10
N ARG A 6 -0.82 -9.94 8.61
CA ARG A 6 -1.88 -9.28 7.82
C ARG A 6 -1.32 -8.40 6.71
N GLY A 7 -0.28 -7.64 7.01
CA GLY A 7 0.42 -6.80 6.03
C GLY A 7 0.99 -7.61 4.88
N ILE A 8 1.62 -8.75 5.19
CA ILE A 8 2.16 -9.69 4.20
C ILE A 8 1.05 -10.24 3.30
N ILE A 9 -0.06 -10.72 3.86
CA ILE A 9 -1.19 -11.24 3.08
C ILE A 9 -1.78 -10.14 2.18
N ALA A 10 -2.00 -8.94 2.75
CA ALA A 10 -2.53 -7.81 2.00
C ALA A 10 -1.58 -7.38 0.87
N GLY A 11 -0.28 -7.35 1.12
CA GLY A 11 0.75 -7.05 0.11
C GLY A 11 0.76 -8.05 -1.02
N PHE A 12 0.77 -9.35 -0.71
CA PHE A 12 0.70 -10.40 -1.72
C PHE A 12 -0.56 -10.28 -2.59
N MET A 13 -1.73 -10.09 -1.98
CA MET A 13 -3.00 -9.96 -2.71
C MET A 13 -3.03 -8.69 -3.57
N ALA A 14 -2.56 -7.56 -3.05
CA ALA A 14 -2.47 -6.32 -3.81
C ALA A 14 -1.54 -6.46 -5.02
N THR A 15 -0.37 -7.09 -4.84
CA THR A 15 0.56 -7.38 -5.94
C THR A 15 -0.06 -8.31 -6.98
N LEU A 16 -0.76 -9.36 -6.55
CA LEU A 16 -1.41 -10.31 -7.44
C LEU A 16 -2.52 -9.65 -8.28
N ILE A 17 -3.42 -8.89 -7.65
CA ILE A 17 -4.52 -8.18 -8.32
C ILE A 17 -3.94 -7.19 -9.32
N LEU A 18 -3.00 -6.35 -8.88
CA LEU A 18 -2.43 -5.32 -9.74
C LEU A 18 -1.66 -5.90 -10.92
N SER A 19 -0.95 -7.02 -10.72
CA SER A 19 -0.23 -7.74 -11.78
C SER A 19 -1.16 -8.47 -12.77
N SER A 20 -2.39 -8.78 -12.35
CA SER A 20 -3.41 -9.34 -13.23
C SER A 20 -4.01 -8.26 -14.13
N VAL A 21 -4.17 -7.04 -13.60
CA VAL A 21 -4.72 -5.88 -14.32
C VAL A 21 -3.68 -5.28 -15.27
N PHE A 22 -2.48 -5.05 -14.77
CA PHE A 22 -1.35 -4.55 -15.54
C PHE A 22 -0.45 -5.75 -15.76
N HIS A 23 -0.25 -6.25 -16.98
CA HIS A 23 0.77 -7.28 -17.27
C HIS A 23 2.18 -6.67 -17.24
N PRO A 24 2.83 -6.45 -16.08
CA PRO A 24 3.87 -5.44 -15.98
C PRO A 24 5.21 -6.02 -16.46
N ILE A 25 5.46 -7.27 -16.08
CA ILE A 25 6.75 -7.93 -16.19
C ILE A 25 6.97 -8.53 -17.58
N ALA A 26 5.95 -9.09 -18.24
CA ALA A 26 6.11 -9.55 -19.61
C ALA A 26 6.44 -8.39 -20.57
N ARG A 27 5.88 -7.19 -20.34
CA ARG A 27 6.19 -6.01 -21.15
C ARG A 27 7.54 -5.38 -20.80
N PHE A 28 7.91 -5.33 -19.51
CA PHE A 28 9.23 -4.82 -19.10
C PHE A 28 10.37 -5.77 -19.48
N ALA A 29 10.24 -7.07 -19.22
CA ALA A 29 11.26 -8.07 -19.55
C ALA A 29 11.51 -8.18 -21.06
N ASN A 30 10.46 -8.07 -21.88
CA ASN A 30 10.61 -8.01 -23.34
C ASN A 30 11.25 -6.69 -23.83
N ALA A 31 11.20 -5.62 -23.02
CA ALA A 31 11.75 -4.30 -23.39
C ALA A 31 13.18 -4.05 -22.87
N SER A 32 13.63 -4.77 -21.82
CA SER A 32 14.91 -4.51 -21.17
C SER A 32 16.06 -5.42 -21.57
N ASP A 33 15.86 -6.41 -22.46
CA ASP A 33 16.87 -7.39 -22.92
C ASP A 33 17.66 -8.06 -21.77
N ALA A 34 17.11 -8.01 -20.55
CA ALA A 34 17.81 -8.29 -19.30
C ALA A 34 17.04 -9.30 -18.46
N THR A 35 17.76 -10.34 -18.04
CA THR A 35 17.45 -11.34 -17.01
C THR A 35 16.24 -12.26 -17.24
N ASN A 36 16.40 -13.50 -16.80
CA ASN A 36 15.36 -14.53 -16.79
C ASN A 36 14.04 -13.94 -16.21
N PRO A 37 12.92 -13.93 -16.96
CA PRO A 37 11.64 -13.38 -16.51
C PRO A 37 11.20 -13.90 -15.13
N ALA A 38 11.56 -15.14 -14.79
CA ALA A 38 11.27 -15.72 -13.49
C ALA A 38 11.90 -14.93 -12.32
N VAL A 39 13.10 -14.39 -12.49
CA VAL A 39 13.78 -13.57 -11.47
C VAL A 39 13.04 -12.24 -11.28
N GLY A 40 12.57 -11.62 -12.36
CA GLY A 40 11.76 -10.40 -12.29
C GLY A 40 10.46 -10.61 -11.52
N TRP A 41 9.76 -11.72 -11.78
CA TRP A 41 8.57 -12.12 -11.02
C TRP A 41 8.88 -12.37 -9.55
N LEU A 42 9.97 -13.08 -9.25
CA LEU A 42 10.39 -13.35 -7.88
C LEU A 42 10.64 -12.05 -7.11
N VAL A 43 11.44 -11.14 -7.66
CA VAL A 43 11.74 -9.85 -7.00
C VAL A 43 10.48 -9.00 -6.84
N HIS A 44 9.62 -8.94 -7.85
CA HIS A 44 8.37 -8.18 -7.80
C HIS A 44 7.45 -8.63 -6.66
N PHE A 45 7.23 -9.95 -6.54
CA PHE A 45 6.43 -10.51 -5.46
C PHE A 45 7.11 -10.38 -4.11
N LEU A 46 8.43 -10.56 -4.01
CA LEU A 46 9.16 -10.40 -2.75
C LEU A 46 9.07 -8.97 -2.22
N VAL A 47 9.29 -7.98 -3.09
CA VAL A 47 9.25 -6.57 -2.73
C VAL A 47 7.82 -6.15 -2.38
N GLY A 48 6.82 -6.49 -3.20
CA GLY A 48 5.41 -6.19 -2.92
C GLY A 48 4.93 -6.82 -1.61
N THR A 49 5.21 -8.10 -1.41
CA THR A 49 4.71 -8.88 -0.27
C THR A 49 5.45 -8.55 1.02
N PHE A 50 6.78 -8.69 1.02
CA PHE A 50 7.56 -8.61 2.25
C PHE A 50 8.00 -7.19 2.55
N LEU A 51 8.60 -6.49 1.59
CA LEU A 51 9.11 -5.13 1.88
C LEU A 51 7.94 -4.16 2.12
N TRP A 52 7.01 -4.09 1.17
CA TRP A 52 5.89 -3.14 1.26
C TRP A 52 4.75 -3.66 2.14
N GLY A 53 4.35 -4.93 2.02
CA GLY A 53 3.29 -5.51 2.83
C GLY A 53 3.62 -5.54 4.33
N ALA A 54 4.77 -6.13 4.71
CA ALA A 54 5.20 -6.12 6.11
C ALA A 54 5.48 -4.70 6.62
N GLY A 55 6.11 -3.86 5.79
CA GLY A 55 6.37 -2.46 6.09
C GLY A 55 5.09 -1.69 6.42
N TYR A 56 4.04 -1.87 5.62
CA TYR A 56 2.72 -1.28 5.90
C TYR A 56 2.15 -1.78 7.22
N GLY A 57 2.16 -3.09 7.47
CA GLY A 57 1.67 -3.68 8.73
C GLY A 57 2.36 -3.09 9.96
N ALA A 58 3.65 -2.76 9.88
CA ALA A 58 4.42 -2.15 10.96
C ALA A 58 4.07 -0.68 11.23
N VAL A 59 3.70 0.08 10.18
CA VAL A 59 3.50 1.54 10.29
C VAL A 59 2.04 1.99 10.26
N GLN A 60 1.10 1.14 9.81
CA GLN A 60 -0.29 1.54 9.57
C GLN A 60 -0.98 2.14 10.79
N ARG A 61 -0.63 1.68 12.00
CA ARG A 61 -1.16 2.18 13.27
C ARG A 61 -0.87 3.67 13.54
N PHE A 62 0.16 4.21 12.89
CA PHE A 62 0.55 5.62 13.02
C PHE A 62 -0.05 6.50 11.94
N LEU A 63 -0.75 5.91 10.95
CA LEU A 63 -1.32 6.63 9.83
C LEU A 63 -2.78 7.02 10.15
N PRO A 64 -3.17 8.29 9.91
CA PRO A 64 -4.51 8.75 10.25
C PRO A 64 -5.58 8.23 9.27
N GLY A 65 -6.80 8.12 9.81
CA GLY A 65 -8.05 7.87 9.07
C GLY A 65 -8.28 6.43 8.62
N ALA A 66 -9.12 6.24 7.59
CA ALA A 66 -9.62 4.93 7.16
C ALA A 66 -8.54 4.06 6.50
N ASN A 67 -8.73 2.73 6.51
CA ASN A 67 -7.74 1.76 6.04
C ASN A 67 -7.25 2.01 4.59
N TRP A 68 -8.16 2.34 3.67
CA TRP A 68 -7.80 2.70 2.29
C TRP A 68 -6.94 3.98 2.22
N MET A 69 -7.23 4.97 3.08
CA MET A 69 -6.49 6.23 3.14
C MET A 69 -5.10 6.03 3.75
N ARG A 70 -4.99 5.20 4.80
CA ARG A 70 -3.68 4.78 5.36
C ARG A 70 -2.81 4.15 4.28
N GLY A 71 -3.38 3.25 3.47
CA GLY A 71 -2.67 2.62 2.35
C GLY A 71 -2.22 3.61 1.28
N ALA A 72 -3.07 4.58 0.94
CA ALA A 72 -2.74 5.66 0.00
C ALA A 72 -1.61 6.57 0.53
N ILE A 73 -1.68 6.99 1.80
CA ILE A 73 -0.64 7.81 2.45
C ILE A 73 0.69 7.07 2.45
N PHE A 74 0.70 5.79 2.88
CA PHE A 74 1.89 4.97 2.89
C PHE A 74 2.56 4.90 1.51
N SER A 75 1.76 4.67 0.47
CA SER A 75 2.30 4.48 -0.88
C SER A 75 2.71 5.80 -1.54
N LEU A 76 2.06 6.92 -1.18
CA LEU A 76 2.51 8.25 -1.56
C LEU A 76 3.87 8.58 -0.93
N THR A 77 4.05 8.27 0.35
CA THR A 77 5.34 8.45 1.04
C THR A 77 6.41 7.56 0.42
N ALA A 78 6.12 6.29 0.17
CA ALA A 78 7.03 5.38 -0.53
C ALA A 78 7.43 5.92 -1.90
N TRP A 79 6.46 6.39 -2.69
CA TRP A 79 6.71 7.00 -3.99
C TRP A 79 7.61 8.24 -3.88
N LEU A 80 7.37 9.13 -2.90
CA LEU A 80 8.22 10.30 -2.67
C LEU A 80 9.66 9.90 -2.32
N VAL A 81 9.85 8.87 -1.50
CA VAL A 81 11.18 8.34 -1.17
C VAL A 81 11.86 7.80 -2.43
N LEU A 82 11.15 7.05 -3.28
CA LEU A 82 11.70 6.55 -4.54
C LEU A 82 12.11 7.70 -5.47
N MET A 83 11.30 8.75 -5.57
CA MET A 83 11.57 9.92 -6.42
C MET A 83 12.71 10.82 -5.92
N THR A 84 12.85 10.97 -4.62
CA THR A 84 13.78 11.93 -4.01
C THR A 84 15.07 11.31 -3.53
N ALA A 85 15.05 10.04 -3.08
CA ALA A 85 16.23 9.36 -2.56
C ALA A 85 16.83 8.37 -3.57
N LEU A 86 16.00 7.58 -4.28
CA LEU A 86 16.53 6.55 -5.18
C LEU A 86 16.71 7.04 -6.62
N ALA A 87 15.77 7.81 -7.17
CA ALA A 87 15.86 8.27 -8.56
C ALA A 87 17.15 9.09 -8.85
N PRO A 88 17.64 9.99 -7.97
CA PRO A 88 18.91 10.70 -8.18
C PRO A 88 20.14 9.80 -8.19
N LEU A 89 20.10 8.65 -7.50
CA LEU A 89 21.19 7.67 -7.49
C LEU A 89 21.25 6.86 -8.80
N THR A 90 20.21 6.95 -9.62
CA THR A 90 20.17 6.41 -10.96
C THR A 90 20.43 7.51 -11.99
N ARG A 91 20.57 7.15 -13.26
CA ARG A 91 20.67 8.13 -14.37
C ARG A 91 19.35 8.89 -14.64
N ALA A 92 18.28 8.59 -13.91
CA ALA A 92 16.96 9.22 -14.09
C ALA A 92 16.87 10.66 -13.55
N GLY A 93 17.76 11.05 -12.63
CA GLY A 93 17.75 12.38 -12.01
C GLY A 93 16.66 12.55 -10.94
N LEU A 94 16.60 13.73 -10.32
CA LEU A 94 15.58 14.03 -9.29
C LEU A 94 14.18 13.94 -9.90
N PHE A 95 13.28 13.20 -9.24
CA PHE A 95 11.96 12.90 -9.79
C PHE A 95 11.97 12.22 -11.16
N GLY A 96 13.07 11.59 -11.61
CA GLY A 96 13.08 10.90 -12.91
C GLY A 96 12.88 11.84 -14.12
N VAL A 97 13.14 13.14 -13.98
CA VAL A 97 12.90 14.12 -15.06
C VAL A 97 13.72 13.82 -16.33
N ASN A 98 14.87 13.15 -16.20
CA ASN A 98 15.72 12.80 -17.35
C ASN A 98 15.11 11.72 -18.25
N ILE A 99 14.10 10.98 -17.75
CA ILE A 99 13.37 9.96 -18.51
C ILE A 99 11.95 10.42 -18.90
N GLY A 100 11.64 11.71 -18.69
CA GLY A 100 10.40 12.37 -19.09
C GLY A 100 9.39 12.55 -17.95
N LEU A 101 8.68 13.68 -17.95
CA LEU A 101 7.71 14.06 -16.91
C LEU A 101 6.51 13.10 -16.79
N GLY A 102 6.26 12.27 -17.81
CA GLY A 102 5.23 11.24 -17.76
C GLY A 102 5.58 10.05 -16.85
N ALA A 103 6.87 9.73 -16.71
CA ALA A 103 7.29 8.55 -15.93
C ALA A 103 6.95 8.66 -14.43
N PRO A 104 7.17 9.81 -13.76
CA PRO A 104 6.79 9.99 -12.36
C PRO A 104 5.28 9.93 -12.15
N ALA A 105 4.50 10.49 -13.08
CA ALA A 105 3.04 10.50 -13.01
C ALA A 105 2.45 9.08 -13.14
N VAL A 106 2.93 8.29 -14.10
CA VAL A 106 2.53 6.89 -14.24
C VAL A 106 2.92 6.10 -13.00
N MET A 107 4.14 6.30 -12.50
CA MET A 107 4.60 5.62 -11.29
C MET A 107 3.73 5.97 -10.08
N LEU A 108 3.39 7.25 -9.90
CA LEU A 108 2.51 7.70 -8.84
C LEU A 108 1.15 7.00 -8.91
N GLY A 109 0.56 6.93 -10.11
CA GLY A 109 -0.72 6.24 -10.33
C GLY A 109 -0.67 4.76 -9.90
N VAL A 110 0.39 4.04 -10.27
CA VAL A 110 0.57 2.63 -9.89
C VAL A 110 0.77 2.49 -8.37
N HIS A 111 1.54 3.38 -7.73
CA HIS A 111 1.75 3.33 -6.28
C HIS A 111 0.47 3.62 -5.50
N LEU A 112 -0.32 4.60 -5.94
CA LEU A 112 -1.61 4.90 -5.32
C LEU A 112 -2.59 3.73 -5.49
N ALA A 113 -2.65 3.12 -6.67
CA ALA A 113 -3.49 1.94 -6.90
C ALA A 113 -3.08 0.77 -5.99
N TYR A 114 -1.77 0.50 -5.89
CA TYR A 114 -1.23 -0.50 -4.97
C TYR A 114 -1.58 -0.20 -3.51
N GLY A 115 -1.37 1.04 -3.07
CA GLY A 115 -1.65 1.48 -1.71
C GLY A 115 -3.11 1.38 -1.32
N LEU A 116 -4.02 1.78 -2.21
CA LEU A 116 -5.45 1.65 -2.01
C LEU A 116 -5.85 0.17 -1.82
N LEU A 117 -5.38 -0.72 -2.70
CA LEU A 117 -5.63 -2.16 -2.58
C LEU A 117 -5.06 -2.72 -1.28
N LEU A 118 -3.81 -2.38 -0.96
CA LEU A 118 -3.14 -2.83 0.27
C LEU A 118 -3.94 -2.42 1.51
N GLY A 119 -4.33 -1.15 1.61
CA GLY A 119 -5.10 -0.63 2.73
C GLY A 119 -6.49 -1.26 2.83
N VAL A 120 -7.22 -1.39 1.72
CA VAL A 120 -8.54 -2.04 1.70
C VAL A 120 -8.44 -3.48 2.15
N ILE A 121 -7.55 -4.27 1.55
CA ILE A 121 -7.39 -5.70 1.87
C ILE A 121 -6.95 -5.86 3.32
N PHE A 122 -5.99 -5.06 3.79
CA PHE A 122 -5.57 -5.09 5.18
C PHE A 122 -6.71 -4.78 6.16
N GLY A 123 -7.56 -3.81 5.82
CA GLY A 123 -8.75 -3.46 6.59
C GLY A 123 -9.82 -4.55 6.60
N LEU A 124 -10.02 -5.24 5.48
CA LEU A 124 -10.91 -6.41 5.40
C LEU A 124 -10.38 -7.60 6.22
N LEU A 125 -9.07 -7.67 6.41
CA LEU A 125 -8.42 -8.62 7.31
C LEU A 125 -8.46 -8.15 8.78
N ASP A 126 -8.96 -6.94 9.09
CA ASP A 126 -9.19 -6.49 10.46
C ASP A 126 -10.61 -6.84 10.92
N PRO A 127 -10.79 -7.64 11.97
CA PRO A 127 -12.11 -7.87 12.54
C PRO A 127 -12.59 -6.73 13.45
N GLU A 128 -11.76 -5.74 13.80
CA GLU A 128 -12.18 -4.66 14.71
C GLU A 128 -13.11 -3.66 13.97
N PRO A 129 -14.38 -3.53 14.38
CA PRO A 129 -15.24 -2.47 13.88
C PRO A 129 -14.60 -1.13 14.21
N GLN A 130 -14.55 -0.24 13.22
CA GLN A 130 -14.27 1.16 13.47
C GLN A 130 -15.39 1.67 14.38
N HIS A 131 -15.20 1.70 15.69
CA HIS A 131 -16.20 2.17 16.63
C HIS A 131 -16.44 3.68 16.48
N PRO A 132 -17.66 4.13 16.17
CA PRO A 132 -18.24 5.26 16.85
C PRO A 132 -19.07 4.68 18.02
N HIS A 133 -18.40 4.30 19.12
CA HIS A 133 -19.11 3.95 20.36
C HIS A 133 -19.64 5.19 21.12
N GLU A 134 -19.45 6.38 20.57
CA GLU A 134 -19.85 7.63 21.23
C GLU A 134 -21.37 7.89 21.18
N GLU A 135 -22.14 7.21 20.31
CA GLU A 135 -23.59 7.43 20.18
C GLU A 135 -24.44 6.47 21.03
N GLU A 136 -23.94 5.27 21.38
CA GLU A 136 -24.71 4.27 22.13
C GLU A 136 -24.61 4.48 23.65
N GLU A 137 -23.45 4.91 24.17
CA GLU A 137 -23.30 5.25 25.60
C GLU A 137 -24.08 6.52 25.99
N ALA A 138 -24.19 7.50 25.09
CA ALA A 138 -24.97 8.72 25.32
C ALA A 138 -26.49 8.46 25.40
N HIS A 139 -26.96 7.38 24.77
CA HIS A 139 -28.37 6.99 24.80
C HIS A 139 -28.71 6.18 26.06
N ASP A 140 -27.75 5.43 26.59
CA ASP A 140 -27.90 4.62 27.80
C ASP A 140 -27.70 5.42 29.11
N GLU A 141 -26.93 6.52 29.08
CA GLU A 141 -26.80 7.41 30.22
C GLU A 141 -28.07 8.24 30.48
N HIS A 142 -28.84 8.55 29.43
CA HIS A 142 -30.09 9.31 29.53
C HIS A 142 -31.26 8.52 30.15
N TRP A 143 -31.24 7.18 30.10
CA TRP A 143 -32.35 6.32 30.54
C TRP A 143 -32.12 5.67 31.92
N ARG A 144 -31.21 6.16 32.76
CA ARG A 144 -31.13 5.69 34.15
C ARG A 144 -32.18 6.40 35.01
N PRO A 145 -33.33 5.78 35.37
CA PRO A 145 -34.17 6.32 36.42
C PRO A 145 -33.35 6.28 37.71
N VAL A 146 -33.17 7.45 38.32
CA VAL A 146 -32.59 7.59 39.65
C VAL A 146 -33.51 6.81 40.61
N ALA A 147 -33.13 5.57 40.91
CA ALA A 147 -33.72 4.83 42.01
C ALA A 147 -33.38 5.59 43.30
N ARG A 148 -34.45 5.87 44.05
CA ARG A 148 -34.53 6.73 45.25
C ARG A 148 -33.44 6.53 46.28
#